data_AF-A0A2M8PLW4-F1
#
_entry.id   AF-A0A2M8PLW4-F1
#
_cell.length_a   1.000
_cell.length_b   1.000
_cell.length_c   1.000
_cell.angle_alpha   90.00
_cell.angle_beta   90.00
_cell.angle_gamma   90.00
#
_symmetry.space_group_name_H-M   'P 1'
#
loop_
_entity.id
_entity.type
_entity.pdbx_description
1 polymer ?
#
loop_
_entity_poly.entity_id
_entity_poly.type
_entity_poly.pdbx_seq_one_letter_code
_entity_poly.pdbx_strand_id
1 'polypeptide(L)'
;IPYSIFNPNGMPEEEIKAKRDFLEQRLDEVIFELYDLTEAEQDLVLDMCQTGLEFFYRGGNSNAAQPVEPYPHKQGTFDDLHGIRFDERGLEGYLYAFLQPWNREIASLGGEFRWRIIRPSHVPMLAVVLTTQEYEAPLPPIEQSDEEEWQNLLRQLSQTLRQPVSTQVYIDGMVRAVTDTNVLIIKRNERRLWTRSLAREDAEATLLQAINMQEAVT
;
A
#
# COMPACT_ATOMS: atom_id res chain seq x y z
N ILE A 1 -0.80 35.13 -5.59
CA ILE A 1 -0.58 35.42 -4.14
C ILE A 1 -1.56 36.51 -3.73
N PRO A 2 -2.70 36.22 -3.08
CA PRO A 2 -3.45 37.29 -2.44
C PRO A 2 -3.10 37.29 -0.96
N TYR A 3 -2.32 38.29 -0.54
CA TYR A 3 -2.42 38.76 0.84
C TYR A 3 -3.87 39.19 1.06
N SER A 4 -4.51 38.69 2.11
CA SER A 4 -5.79 39.21 2.57
C SER A 4 -5.64 40.73 2.77
N ILE A 5 -6.52 41.52 2.15
CA ILE A 5 -6.58 43.00 2.22
C ILE A 5 -6.64 43.49 3.69
N PHE A 6 -6.91 42.60 4.64
CA PHE A 6 -7.06 42.88 6.06
C PHE A 6 -5.82 42.58 6.92
N ASN A 7 -4.70 42.09 6.38
CA ASN A 7 -3.49 41.87 7.18
C ASN A 7 -2.17 42.03 6.39
N PRO A 8 -1.69 43.27 6.18
CA PRO A 8 -0.48 43.54 5.39
C PRO A 8 0.83 43.04 6.03
N ASN A 9 0.80 42.66 7.32
CA ASN A 9 1.92 42.07 8.07
C ASN A 9 1.60 40.63 8.54
N GLY A 10 0.53 40.01 8.04
CA GLY A 10 0.15 38.66 8.39
C GLY A 10 1.02 37.64 7.67
N MET A 11 1.30 36.51 8.32
CA MET A 11 1.86 35.35 7.62
C MET A 11 0.93 34.98 6.45
N PRO A 12 1.47 34.68 5.26
CA PRO A 12 0.70 34.12 4.15
C PRO A 12 -0.07 32.87 4.59
N GLU A 13 -1.24 32.63 3.99
CA GLU A 13 -2.11 31.50 4.34
C GLU A 13 -1.42 30.14 4.16
N GLU A 14 -0.54 30.02 3.15
CA GLU A 14 0.32 28.85 2.94
C GLU A 14 1.29 28.62 4.10
N GLU A 15 1.86 29.70 4.66
CA GLU A 15 2.79 29.62 5.79
C GLU A 15 2.05 29.29 7.10
N ILE A 16 0.84 29.83 7.28
CA ILE A 16 -0.03 29.49 8.41
C ILE A 16 -0.41 28.01 8.35
N LYS A 17 -0.82 27.52 7.18
CA LYS A 17 -1.17 26.12 6.96
C LYS A 17 0.03 25.21 7.25
N ALA A 18 1.18 25.49 6.64
CA ALA A 18 2.40 24.71 6.86
C ALA A 18 2.78 24.65 8.35
N LYS A 19 2.67 25.76 9.07
CA LYS A 19 2.95 25.82 10.51
C LYS A 19 1.93 25.03 11.33
N ARG A 20 0.65 25.05 10.96
CA ARG A 20 -0.37 24.25 11.64
C ARG A 20 -0.13 22.76 11.41
N ASP A 21 0.09 22.35 10.16
CA ASP A 21 0.30 20.96 9.80
C ASP A 21 1.56 20.40 10.53
N PHE A 22 2.63 21.21 10.67
CA PHE A 22 3.80 20.88 11.50
C PHE A 22 3.47 20.71 12.99
N LEU A 23 2.64 21.58 13.56
CA LEU A 23 2.26 21.48 14.98
C LEU A 23 1.34 20.29 15.26
N GLU A 24 0.43 19.98 14.34
CA GLU A 24 -0.43 18.79 14.40
C GLU A 24 0.43 17.52 14.35
N GLN A 25 1.37 17.43 13.41
CA GLN A 25 2.34 16.33 13.36
C GLN A 25 3.10 16.15 14.67
N ARG A 26 3.64 17.24 15.22
CA ARG A 26 4.42 17.17 16.46
C ARG A 26 3.55 16.76 17.65
N LEU A 27 2.27 17.15 17.65
CA LEU A 27 1.32 16.72 18.67
C LEU A 27 1.07 15.21 18.57
N ASP A 28 0.83 14.69 17.37
CA ASP A 28 0.64 13.26 17.13
C ASP A 28 1.87 12.45 17.58
N GLU A 29 3.08 12.89 17.23
CA GLU A 29 4.34 12.25 17.65
C GLU A 29 4.46 12.17 19.18
N VAL A 30 4.16 13.26 19.89
CA VAL A 30 4.19 13.29 21.36
C VAL A 30 3.11 12.41 21.97
N ILE A 31 1.92 12.33 21.37
CA ILE A 31 0.85 11.44 21.83
C ILE A 31 1.28 9.98 21.66
N PHE A 32 1.84 9.63 20.50
CA PHE A 32 2.30 8.27 20.24
C PHE A 32 3.42 7.85 21.18
N GLU A 33 4.37 8.74 21.46
CA GLU A 33 5.42 8.52 22.46
C GLU A 33 4.83 8.37 23.88
N LEU A 34 3.89 9.24 24.27
CA LEU A 34 3.29 9.20 25.60
C LEU A 34 2.56 7.88 25.89
N TYR A 35 1.94 7.28 24.87
CA TYR A 35 1.22 6.01 24.98
C TYR A 35 2.05 4.79 24.57
N ASP A 36 3.34 4.96 24.28
CA ASP A 36 4.25 3.89 23.81
C ASP A 36 3.69 3.10 22.61
N LEU A 37 3.02 3.79 21.68
CA LEU A 37 2.41 3.12 20.53
C LEU A 37 3.47 2.60 19.56
N THR A 38 3.33 1.34 19.16
CA THR A 38 4.15 0.72 18.11
C THR A 38 3.86 1.31 16.73
N GLU A 39 4.75 1.10 15.77
CA GLU A 39 4.55 1.58 14.39
C GLU A 39 3.21 1.11 13.80
N ALA A 40 2.83 -0.15 14.05
CA ALA A 40 1.58 -0.72 13.59
C ALA A 40 0.35 -0.08 14.25
N GLU A 41 0.40 0.21 15.56
CA GLU A 41 -0.68 0.89 16.27
C GLU A 41 -0.82 2.35 15.80
N GLN A 42 0.29 3.03 15.55
CA GLN A 42 0.28 4.36 14.97
C GLN A 42 -0.36 4.35 13.57
N ASP A 43 -0.01 3.37 12.73
CA ASP A 43 -0.63 3.21 11.40
C ASP A 43 -2.16 3.01 11.51
N LEU A 44 -2.63 2.20 12.48
CA LEU A 44 -4.07 2.00 12.74
C LEU A 44 -4.78 3.30 13.14
N VAL A 45 -4.20 4.07 14.07
CA VAL A 45 -4.78 5.33 14.54
C VAL A 45 -4.84 6.35 13.39
N LEU A 46 -3.73 6.50 12.65
CA LEU A 46 -3.64 7.43 11.53
C LEU A 46 -4.63 7.05 10.42
N ASP A 47 -4.71 5.78 10.05
CA ASP A 47 -5.62 5.32 9.01
C ASP A 47 -7.09 5.53 9.39
N MET A 48 -7.44 5.30 10.67
CA MET A 48 -8.77 5.59 11.19
C MET A 48 -9.09 7.08 11.09
N CYS A 49 -8.16 7.96 11.47
CA CYS A 49 -8.35 9.41 11.39
C CYS A 49 -8.43 9.93 9.95
N GLN A 50 -7.53 9.47 9.08
CA GLN A 50 -7.38 9.99 7.71
C GLN A 50 -8.42 9.42 6.74
N THR A 51 -8.77 8.14 6.86
CA THR A 51 -9.67 7.46 5.92
C THR A 51 -10.93 6.92 6.57
N GLY A 52 -10.83 6.33 7.76
CA GLY A 52 -11.94 5.67 8.44
C GLY A 52 -13.08 6.62 8.81
N LEU A 53 -12.77 7.67 9.58
CA LEU A 53 -13.74 8.68 10.01
C LEU A 53 -14.31 9.44 8.82
N GLU A 54 -13.47 9.85 7.85
CA GLU A 54 -13.95 10.56 6.68
C GLU A 54 -14.95 9.71 5.87
N PHE A 55 -14.62 8.44 5.62
CA PHE A 55 -15.51 7.51 4.93
C PHE A 55 -16.79 7.26 5.74
N PHE A 56 -16.71 7.10 7.05
CA PHE A 56 -17.87 6.89 7.91
C PHE A 56 -18.89 8.04 7.81
N TYR A 57 -18.41 9.30 7.81
CA TYR A 57 -19.30 10.46 7.77
C TYR A 57 -19.74 10.84 6.34
N ARG A 58 -18.91 10.64 5.32
CA ARG A 58 -19.18 11.10 3.94
C ARG A 58 -19.48 10.00 2.93
N GLY A 59 -19.31 8.73 3.32
CA GLY A 59 -19.53 7.56 2.46
C GLY A 59 -18.75 7.64 1.15
N GLY A 60 -19.42 7.33 0.03
CA GLY A 60 -18.82 7.37 -1.31
C GLY A 60 -18.37 8.76 -1.79
N ASN A 61 -18.74 9.84 -1.10
CA ASN A 61 -18.28 11.20 -1.42
C ASN A 61 -16.99 11.60 -0.66
N SER A 62 -16.45 10.71 0.18
CA SER A 62 -15.17 10.92 0.87
C SER A 62 -13.98 10.86 -0.09
N ASN A 63 -12.86 11.47 0.29
CA ASN A 63 -11.58 11.24 -0.40
C ASN A 63 -11.12 9.79 -0.25
N ALA A 64 -11.45 9.15 0.87
CA ALA A 64 -11.20 7.73 1.12
C ALA A 64 -11.75 6.77 0.04
N ALA A 65 -12.85 7.12 -0.64
CA ALA A 65 -13.42 6.34 -1.75
C ALA A 65 -12.86 6.71 -3.13
N GLN A 66 -12.03 7.77 -3.23
CA GLN A 66 -11.43 8.19 -4.49
C GLN A 66 -10.31 7.24 -4.92
N PRO A 67 -9.94 7.25 -6.21
CA PRO A 67 -8.77 6.54 -6.71
C PRO A 67 -7.49 6.86 -5.93
N VAL A 68 -6.66 5.83 -5.78
CA VAL A 68 -5.30 6.00 -5.26
C VAL A 68 -4.54 6.91 -6.20
N GLU A 69 -3.81 7.87 -5.63
CA GLU A 69 -3.04 8.82 -6.41
C GLU A 69 -2.00 8.10 -7.28
N PRO A 70 -1.67 8.64 -8.48
CA PRO A 70 -0.60 8.09 -9.28
C PRO A 70 0.72 8.13 -8.51
N TYR A 71 1.32 6.96 -8.29
CA TYR A 71 2.69 6.86 -7.81
C TYR A 71 3.63 7.02 -9.02
N PRO A 72 4.71 7.83 -8.93
CA PRO A 72 5.58 8.13 -10.06
C PRO A 72 6.27 6.89 -10.63
N HIS A 73 6.53 5.89 -9.79
CA HIS A 73 7.20 4.66 -10.17
C HIS A 73 6.17 3.54 -10.39
N LYS A 74 6.35 2.79 -11.48
CA LYS A 74 5.50 1.65 -11.85
C LYS A 74 6.03 0.31 -11.35
N GLN A 75 7.32 0.28 -11.04
CA GLN A 75 8.03 -0.85 -10.45
C GLN A 75 9.20 -0.33 -9.62
N GLY A 76 9.69 -1.14 -8.70
CA GLY A 76 10.83 -0.83 -7.85
C GLY A 76 11.10 -1.92 -6.83
N THR A 77 11.98 -1.63 -5.88
CA THR A 77 12.28 -2.48 -4.71
C THR A 77 11.97 -1.71 -3.42
N PHE A 78 12.31 -2.30 -2.27
CA PHE A 78 12.12 -1.62 -0.99
C PHE A 78 12.99 -0.37 -0.84
N ASP A 79 14.16 -0.34 -1.45
CA ASP A 79 15.11 0.79 -1.38
C ASP A 79 14.60 2.03 -2.12
N ASP A 80 13.65 1.87 -3.05
CA ASP A 80 12.96 2.96 -3.73
C ASP A 80 11.91 3.65 -2.84
N LEU A 81 11.64 3.13 -1.63
CA LEU A 81 10.63 3.64 -0.71
C LEU A 81 11.29 4.34 0.48
N HIS A 82 10.96 5.62 0.70
CA HIS A 82 11.62 6.40 1.76
C HIS A 82 11.05 6.14 3.16
N GLY A 83 9.81 5.62 3.25
CA GLY A 83 9.14 5.27 4.50
C GLY A 83 8.75 6.46 5.39
N ILE A 84 8.91 7.69 4.90
CA ILE A 84 8.57 8.93 5.62
C ILE A 84 7.08 9.22 5.42
N ARG A 85 6.25 8.83 6.41
CA ARG A 85 4.77 8.95 6.39
C ARG A 85 4.21 10.25 5.82
N PHE A 86 4.84 11.38 6.12
CA PHE A 86 4.33 12.71 5.76
C PHE A 86 4.50 13.06 4.28
N ASP A 87 5.45 12.41 3.61
CA ASP A 87 5.76 12.67 2.20
C ASP A 87 5.21 11.58 1.27
N GLU A 88 4.58 10.54 1.83
CA GLU A 88 4.07 9.40 1.08
C GLU A 88 2.99 9.80 0.10
N ARG A 89 3.07 9.23 -1.11
CA ARG A 89 2.06 9.43 -2.15
C ARG A 89 1.55 8.12 -2.68
N GLY A 90 0.26 8.07 -2.98
CA GLY A 90 -0.36 6.92 -3.62
C GLY A 90 -0.19 5.63 -2.83
N LEU A 91 0.69 4.73 -3.32
CA LEU A 91 0.92 3.40 -2.74
C LEU A 91 2.20 3.30 -1.91
N GLU A 92 2.98 4.36 -1.74
CA GLU A 92 4.29 4.30 -1.09
C GLU A 92 4.22 3.71 0.32
N GLY A 93 3.35 4.26 1.18
CA GLY A 93 3.16 3.76 2.54
C GLY A 93 2.65 2.33 2.60
N TYR A 94 1.73 1.98 1.69
CA TYR A 94 1.24 0.61 1.58
C TYR A 94 2.38 -0.35 1.23
N LEU A 95 3.18 -0.04 0.20
CA LEU A 95 4.29 -0.89 -0.23
C LEU A 95 5.34 -1.01 0.88
N TYR A 96 5.66 0.09 1.55
CA TYR A 96 6.63 0.12 2.65
C TYR A 96 6.19 -0.80 3.79
N ALA A 97 4.96 -0.62 4.30
CA ALA A 97 4.43 -1.40 5.41
C ALA A 97 4.21 -2.88 5.05
N PHE A 98 3.89 -3.19 3.78
CA PHE A 98 3.75 -4.55 3.29
C PHE A 98 5.11 -5.28 3.22
N LEU A 99 6.11 -4.61 2.64
CA LEU A 99 7.43 -5.18 2.37
C LEU A 99 8.28 -5.33 3.63
N GLN A 100 8.09 -4.47 4.63
CA GLN A 100 8.86 -4.49 5.88
C GLN A 100 8.89 -5.89 6.55
N PRO A 101 7.76 -6.56 6.85
CA PRO A 101 7.78 -7.90 7.43
C PRO A 101 8.26 -8.96 6.44
N TRP A 102 7.88 -8.88 5.16
CA TRP A 102 8.26 -9.86 4.14
C TRP A 102 9.76 -9.89 3.83
N ASN A 103 10.38 -8.72 3.72
CA ASN A 103 11.82 -8.62 3.47
C ASN A 103 12.63 -9.16 4.65
N ARG A 104 12.13 -9.09 5.90
CA ARG A 104 12.81 -9.76 7.02
C ARG A 104 12.91 -11.27 6.81
N GLU A 105 11.87 -11.90 6.28
CA GLU A 105 11.85 -13.34 6.02
C GLU A 105 12.76 -13.71 4.84
N ILE A 106 12.70 -12.97 3.74
CA ILE A 106 13.42 -13.29 2.50
C ILE A 106 14.89 -12.84 2.54
N ALA A 107 15.22 -11.79 3.30
CA ALA A 107 16.60 -11.34 3.45
C ALA A 107 17.51 -12.45 3.97
N SER A 108 16.98 -13.35 4.81
CA SER A 108 17.72 -14.50 5.33
C SER A 108 18.17 -15.48 4.24
N LEU A 109 17.50 -15.46 3.08
CA LEU A 109 17.76 -16.29 1.90
C LEU A 109 18.56 -15.55 0.82
N GLY A 110 18.97 -14.29 1.08
CA GLY A 110 19.71 -13.48 0.12
C GLY A 110 18.86 -12.94 -1.04
N GLY A 111 17.55 -12.83 -0.85
CA GLY A 111 16.64 -12.25 -1.84
C GLY A 111 15.89 -11.03 -1.31
N GLU A 112 15.24 -10.33 -2.23
CA GLU A 112 14.33 -9.22 -1.97
C GLU A 112 13.07 -9.34 -2.83
N PHE A 113 12.04 -8.58 -2.50
CA PHE A 113 10.92 -8.36 -3.41
C PHE A 113 11.16 -7.15 -4.29
N ARG A 114 10.97 -7.34 -5.60
CA ARG A 114 10.54 -6.24 -6.47
C ARG A 114 9.02 -6.16 -6.50
N TRP A 115 8.50 -4.95 -6.61
CA TRP A 115 7.07 -4.69 -6.77
C TRP A 115 6.76 -4.11 -8.15
N ARG A 116 5.53 -4.34 -8.62
CA ARG A 116 4.99 -3.83 -9.89
C ARG A 116 3.52 -3.45 -9.69
N ILE A 117 3.17 -2.21 -10.04
CA ILE A 117 1.82 -1.66 -9.90
C ILE A 117 1.08 -1.68 -11.24
N ILE A 118 0.05 -2.50 -11.36
CA ILE A 118 -0.75 -2.62 -12.58
C ILE A 118 -2.06 -1.86 -12.38
N ARG A 119 -2.30 -0.83 -13.22
CA ARG A 119 -3.50 0.01 -13.18
C ARG A 119 -4.21 -0.02 -14.55
N PRO A 120 -5.12 -0.97 -14.81
CA PRO A 120 -5.93 -0.99 -16.03
C PRO A 120 -6.80 0.27 -16.13
N SER A 121 -6.97 0.83 -17.33
CA SER A 121 -7.69 2.10 -17.52
C SER A 121 -9.21 1.98 -17.43
N HIS A 122 -9.76 0.79 -17.65
CA HIS A 122 -11.21 0.55 -17.75
C HIS A 122 -11.80 -0.27 -16.60
N VAL A 123 -10.97 -0.63 -15.62
CA VAL A 123 -11.37 -1.46 -14.49
C VAL A 123 -11.08 -0.68 -13.20
N PRO A 124 -12.03 -0.56 -12.26
CA PRO A 124 -11.83 0.17 -11.00
C PRO A 124 -11.01 -0.65 -9.98
N MET A 125 -10.02 -1.40 -10.47
CA MET A 125 -9.18 -2.31 -9.70
C MET A 125 -7.71 -1.91 -9.87
N LEU A 126 -6.91 -2.22 -8.89
CA LEU A 126 -5.47 -2.04 -8.87
C LEU A 126 -4.85 -3.36 -8.43
N ALA A 127 -3.76 -3.76 -9.09
CA ALA A 127 -2.96 -4.89 -8.67
C ALA A 127 -1.55 -4.46 -8.29
N VAL A 128 -1.04 -5.07 -7.22
CA VAL A 128 0.37 -5.04 -6.83
C VAL A 128 0.88 -6.47 -6.94
N VAL A 129 1.87 -6.65 -7.81
CA VAL A 129 2.59 -7.92 -7.98
C VAL A 129 3.94 -7.77 -7.31
N LEU A 130 4.25 -8.65 -6.37
CA LEU A 130 5.55 -8.74 -5.73
C LEU A 130 6.23 -10.01 -6.21
N THR A 131 7.44 -9.89 -6.75
CA THR A 131 8.22 -11.02 -7.28
C THR A 131 9.55 -11.10 -6.56
N THR A 132 9.90 -12.28 -6.08
CA THR A 132 11.20 -12.53 -5.45
C THR A 132 12.33 -12.40 -6.48
N GLN A 133 13.41 -11.71 -6.13
CA GLN A 133 14.62 -11.61 -6.92
C GLN A 133 15.87 -11.64 -6.02
N GLU A 134 17.04 -11.87 -6.61
CA GLU A 134 18.31 -11.67 -5.92
C GLU A 134 18.50 -10.18 -5.60
N TYR A 135 19.19 -9.89 -4.49
CA TYR A 135 19.55 -8.52 -4.14
C TYR A 135 20.32 -7.81 -5.26
N GLU A 136 19.99 -6.54 -5.47
CA GLU A 136 20.62 -5.66 -6.48
C GLU A 136 20.44 -6.16 -7.93
N ALA A 137 19.58 -7.16 -8.16
CA ALA A 137 19.25 -7.59 -9.50
C ALA A 137 18.57 -6.43 -10.26
N PRO A 138 18.96 -6.18 -11.53
CA PRO A 138 18.39 -5.09 -12.29
C PRO A 138 16.90 -5.32 -12.51
N LEU A 139 16.11 -4.24 -12.36
CA LEU A 139 14.68 -4.29 -12.64
C LEU A 139 14.46 -4.64 -14.12
N PRO A 140 13.63 -5.65 -14.43
CA PRO A 140 13.33 -6.00 -15.82
C PRO A 140 12.63 -4.83 -16.53
N PRO A 141 12.78 -4.70 -17.86
CA PRO A 141 12.03 -3.71 -18.61
C PRO A 141 10.53 -4.00 -18.54
N ILE A 142 9.72 -2.95 -18.41
CA ILE A 142 8.27 -3.05 -18.57
C ILE A 142 7.97 -3.09 -20.07
N GLU A 143 7.83 -4.30 -20.61
CA GLU A 143 7.58 -4.51 -22.05
C GLU A 143 6.09 -4.44 -22.42
N GLN A 144 5.22 -4.74 -21.45
CA GLN A 144 3.78 -4.86 -21.65
C GLN A 144 3.04 -3.63 -21.10
N SER A 145 1.92 -3.30 -21.73
CA SER A 145 1.01 -2.29 -21.17
C SER A 145 0.32 -2.84 -19.92
N ASP A 146 -0.13 -1.94 -19.02
CA ASP A 146 -0.89 -2.33 -17.82
C ASP A 146 -2.15 -3.15 -18.18
N GLU A 147 -2.75 -2.95 -19.37
CA GLU A 147 -3.91 -3.71 -19.82
C GLU A 147 -3.52 -5.15 -20.21
N GLU A 148 -2.45 -5.34 -20.98
CA GLU A 148 -1.96 -6.67 -21.35
C GLU A 148 -1.51 -7.46 -20.12
N GLU A 149 -0.79 -6.79 -19.21
CA GLU A 149 -0.31 -7.38 -17.97
C GLU A 149 -1.49 -7.78 -17.06
N TRP A 150 -2.53 -6.95 -16.98
CA TRP A 150 -3.77 -7.26 -16.28
C TRP A 150 -4.46 -8.51 -16.84
N GLN A 151 -4.61 -8.63 -18.16
CA GLN A 151 -5.20 -9.82 -18.79
C GLN A 151 -4.34 -11.08 -18.57
N ASN A 152 -3.01 -10.94 -18.55
CA ASN A 152 -2.10 -12.04 -18.23
C ASN A 152 -2.28 -12.51 -16.79
N LEU A 153 -2.34 -11.57 -15.85
CA LEU A 153 -2.52 -11.81 -14.43
C LEU A 153 -3.84 -12.53 -14.13
N LEU A 154 -4.96 -12.09 -14.73
CA LEU A 154 -6.25 -12.76 -14.58
C LEU A 154 -6.24 -14.20 -15.15
N ARG A 155 -5.55 -14.41 -16.28
CA ARG A 155 -5.39 -15.76 -16.86
C ARG A 155 -4.59 -16.67 -15.94
N GLN A 156 -3.47 -16.19 -15.40
CA GLN A 156 -2.66 -16.95 -14.43
C GLN A 156 -3.48 -17.31 -13.19
N LEU A 157 -4.21 -16.35 -12.62
CA LEU A 157 -5.10 -16.62 -11.48
C LEU A 157 -6.13 -17.70 -11.79
N SER A 158 -6.78 -17.65 -12.97
CA SER A 158 -7.77 -18.67 -13.36
C SER A 158 -7.20 -20.09 -13.49
N GLN A 159 -5.88 -20.20 -13.73
CA GLN A 159 -5.19 -21.48 -13.84
C GLN A 159 -4.73 -21.98 -12.46
N THR A 160 -4.19 -21.10 -11.62
CA THR A 160 -3.68 -21.42 -10.28
C THR A 160 -4.80 -21.70 -9.28
N LEU A 161 -5.93 -21.00 -9.38
CA LEU A 161 -7.08 -21.14 -8.46
C LEU A 161 -7.97 -22.38 -8.74
N ARG A 162 -7.50 -23.38 -9.50
CA ARG A 162 -8.26 -24.61 -9.79
C ARG A 162 -8.38 -25.60 -8.62
N GLN A 163 -7.76 -25.30 -7.48
CA GLN A 163 -8.04 -25.96 -6.20
C GLN A 163 -9.07 -25.14 -5.40
N PRO A 164 -9.89 -25.76 -4.53
CA PRO A 164 -10.83 -25.04 -3.69
C PRO A 164 -10.05 -24.22 -2.65
N VAL A 165 -9.59 -23.05 -3.07
CA VAL A 165 -9.02 -22.05 -2.17
C VAL A 165 -10.11 -21.73 -1.17
N SER A 166 -9.78 -21.95 0.10
CA SER A 166 -10.63 -21.75 1.27
C SER A 166 -11.64 -20.63 1.04
N THR A 167 -12.91 -20.93 1.32
CA THR A 167 -14.12 -20.09 1.19
C THR A 167 -14.04 -18.70 1.85
N GLN A 168 -12.90 -18.30 2.40
CA GLN A 168 -12.62 -16.96 2.95
C GLN A 168 -11.99 -15.98 1.94
N VAL A 169 -11.53 -16.42 0.76
CA VAL A 169 -10.80 -15.56 -0.21
C VAL A 169 -11.71 -14.91 -1.27
N TYR A 170 -13.00 -15.24 -1.32
CA TYR A 170 -13.92 -14.78 -2.37
C TYR A 170 -14.97 -13.74 -1.92
N ILE A 171 -14.75 -13.05 -0.79
CA ILE A 171 -15.70 -12.08 -0.26
C ILE A 171 -15.09 -10.67 -0.39
N ASP A 172 -15.77 -9.82 -1.18
CA ASP A 172 -15.65 -8.35 -1.18
C ASP A 172 -14.57 -7.68 -2.08
N GLY A 173 -14.49 -8.07 -3.36
CA GLY A 173 -13.81 -7.24 -4.38
C GLY A 173 -12.30 -7.14 -4.22
N MET A 174 -11.68 -8.22 -3.72
CA MET A 174 -10.27 -8.29 -3.43
C MET A 174 -9.75 -9.73 -3.62
N VAL A 175 -8.51 -9.87 -4.10
CA VAL A 175 -7.81 -11.14 -4.29
C VAL A 175 -6.43 -11.05 -3.66
N ARG A 176 -6.06 -12.05 -2.86
CA ARG A 176 -4.68 -12.29 -2.39
C ARG A 176 -4.27 -13.67 -2.86
N ALA A 177 -3.10 -13.80 -3.48
CA ALA A 177 -2.56 -15.09 -3.89
C ALA A 177 -1.05 -15.13 -3.67
N VAL A 178 -0.56 -16.29 -3.25
CA VAL A 178 0.87 -16.56 -3.08
C VAL A 178 1.23 -17.75 -3.98
N THR A 179 2.40 -17.66 -4.59
CA THR A 179 3.05 -18.69 -5.39
C THR A 179 4.50 -18.81 -4.90
N ASP A 180 5.25 -19.77 -5.43
CA ASP A 180 6.65 -20.01 -5.07
C ASP A 180 7.55 -18.77 -5.18
N THR A 181 7.26 -17.88 -6.15
CA THR A 181 8.09 -16.70 -6.43
C THR A 181 7.34 -15.38 -6.41
N ASN A 182 6.01 -15.40 -6.21
CA ASN A 182 5.21 -14.19 -6.28
C ASN A 182 4.14 -14.10 -5.20
N VAL A 183 3.92 -12.88 -4.73
CA VAL A 183 2.74 -12.49 -3.97
C VAL A 183 1.93 -11.51 -4.82
N LEU A 184 0.63 -11.73 -4.90
CA LEU A 184 -0.29 -10.94 -5.71
C LEU A 184 -1.40 -10.39 -4.83
N ILE A 185 -1.56 -9.07 -4.85
CA ILE A 185 -2.66 -8.36 -4.20
C ILE A 185 -3.46 -7.60 -5.25
N ILE A 186 -4.76 -7.88 -5.35
CA ILE A 186 -5.70 -7.15 -6.19
C ILE A 186 -6.80 -6.59 -5.31
N LYS A 187 -7.06 -5.30 -5.40
CA LYS A 187 -8.18 -4.64 -4.69
C LYS A 187 -8.81 -3.58 -5.58
N ARG A 188 -9.96 -3.06 -5.16
CA ARG A 188 -10.52 -1.85 -5.77
C ARG A 188 -9.51 -0.70 -5.66
N ASN A 189 -9.46 0.14 -6.68
CA ASN A 189 -8.63 1.34 -6.68
C ASN A 189 -9.32 2.43 -5.83
N GLU A 190 -9.36 2.24 -4.52
CA GLU A 190 -9.93 3.17 -3.54
C GLU A 190 -8.91 3.40 -2.42
N ARG A 191 -8.59 4.66 -2.07
CA ARG A 191 -7.54 4.99 -1.08
C ARG A 191 -7.63 4.22 0.22
N ARG A 192 -8.85 4.09 0.77
CA ARG A 192 -9.11 3.36 2.03
C ARG A 192 -8.73 1.88 2.02
N LEU A 193 -8.49 1.29 0.85
CA LEU A 193 -8.12 -0.12 0.70
C LEU A 193 -6.59 -0.32 0.57
N TRP A 194 -5.84 0.77 0.51
CA TRP A 194 -4.40 0.78 0.26
C TRP A 194 -3.66 1.64 1.30
N THR A 195 -4.00 1.44 2.57
CA THR A 195 -3.39 2.14 3.70
C THR A 195 -2.30 1.28 4.38
N ARG A 196 -1.51 1.87 5.28
CA ARG A 196 -0.41 1.17 5.98
C ARG A 196 -0.92 0.04 6.88
N SER A 197 -2.02 0.25 7.61
CA SER A 197 -2.60 -0.81 8.45
C SER A 197 -3.10 -1.99 7.62
N LEU A 198 -3.81 -1.73 6.51
CA LEU A 198 -4.24 -2.79 5.60
C LEU A 198 -3.06 -3.52 4.97
N ALA A 199 -1.98 -2.81 4.62
CA ALA A 199 -0.76 -3.43 4.12
C ALA A 199 -0.16 -4.44 5.11
N ARG A 200 -0.19 -4.14 6.41
CA ARG A 200 0.27 -5.08 7.45
C ARG A 200 -0.64 -6.30 7.54
N GLU A 201 -1.97 -6.11 7.51
CA GLU A 201 -2.92 -7.22 7.47
C GLU A 201 -2.71 -8.11 6.22
N ASP A 202 -2.46 -7.50 5.07
CA ASP A 202 -2.17 -8.24 3.84
C ASP A 202 -0.86 -9.00 3.91
N ALA A 203 0.17 -8.39 4.49
CA ALA A 203 1.47 -9.03 4.66
C ALA A 203 1.36 -10.23 5.61
N GLU A 204 0.69 -10.08 6.75
CA GLU A 204 0.44 -11.19 7.68
C GLU A 204 -0.37 -12.32 7.02
N ALA A 205 -1.45 -11.98 6.31
CA ALA A 205 -2.29 -12.96 5.63
C ALA A 205 -1.51 -13.73 4.56
N THR A 206 -0.63 -13.06 3.80
CA THR A 206 0.16 -13.68 2.74
C THR A 206 1.35 -14.48 3.29
N LEU A 207 1.97 -14.03 4.39
CA LEU A 207 2.98 -14.81 5.11
C LEU A 207 2.39 -16.13 5.63
N LEU A 208 1.22 -16.08 6.25
CA LEU A 208 0.50 -17.28 6.69
C LEU A 208 0.15 -18.22 5.53
N GLN A 209 -0.24 -17.67 4.38
CA GLN A 209 -0.47 -18.50 3.17
C GLN A 209 0.83 -19.18 2.71
N ALA A 210 1.95 -18.48 2.69
CA ALA A 210 3.24 -19.03 2.30
C ALA A 210 3.70 -20.16 3.23
N ILE A 211 3.55 -19.99 4.55
CA ILE A 211 3.88 -21.02 5.54
C ILE A 211 3.04 -22.27 5.30
N ASN A 212 1.72 -22.13 5.13
CA ASN A 212 0.83 -23.26 4.87
C ASN A 212 1.17 -23.98 3.55
N MET A 213 1.62 -23.25 2.52
CA MET A 213 2.07 -23.85 1.25
C MET A 213 3.35 -24.68 1.42
N GLN A 214 4.29 -24.23 2.25
CA GLN A 214 5.51 -24.99 2.56
C GLN A 214 5.21 -26.27 3.35
N GLU A 215 4.32 -26.17 4.35
CA GLU A 215 3.90 -27.34 5.14
C GLU A 215 3.16 -28.38 4.31
N ALA A 216 2.32 -27.97 3.34
CA ALA A 216 1.61 -28.88 2.46
C ALA A 216 2.51 -29.65 1.46
N VAL A 217 3.74 -29.18 1.25
CA VAL A 217 4.73 -29.81 0.37
C VAL A 217 5.66 -30.76 1.15
N THR A 218 5.63 -30.72 2.48
CA THR A 218 6.45 -31.56 3.39
C THR A 218 5.71 -32.81 3.83
#